data_AF-A0A3L6TNW6-F1
#
_entry.id   AF-A0A3L6TNW6-F1
#
_cell.length_a   1.000
_cell.length_b   1.000
_cell.length_c   1.000
_cell.angle_alpha   90.00
_cell.angle_beta   90.00
_cell.angle_gamma   90.00
#
_symmetry.space_group_name_H-M   'P 1'
#
loop_
_entity.id
_entity.type
_entity.pdbx_description
1 polymer ?
#
loop_
_entity_poly.entity_id
_entity_poly.type
_entity_poly.pdbx_seq_one_letter_code
_entity_poly.pdbx_strand_id
1 'polypeptide(L)'
;MGFLEDFQASVESLPSMLHRNYSLMRELDKSLQGVQLENEQRCQQEIEDIKHGLESGSITYDPAKLKFSEEAIEEQKHCVRIADEKVALATQTYDLTNSHFRAKVPTELPAPAIDLELPVDPNEPTYCFCNQVSYGEMVACDNPNCKIEWYHIGCVGVKELPKGKWYCPSCVGFQKKRKGK
;
A
#
# COMPACT_ATOMS: atom_id res chain seq x y z
N MET A 1 34.94 25.93 13.28
CA MET A 1 34.65 24.49 13.15
C MET A 1 34.48 24.21 11.68
N GLY A 2 35.18 23.19 11.19
CA GLY A 2 35.29 22.92 9.77
C GLY A 2 34.05 22.21 9.25
N PHE A 3 33.65 22.49 8.01
CA PHE A 3 32.57 21.79 7.29
C PHE A 3 32.63 20.25 7.45
N LEU A 4 33.84 19.68 7.55
CA LEU A 4 34.07 18.25 7.74
C LEU A 4 33.67 17.74 9.15
N GLU A 5 33.87 18.54 10.19
CA GLU A 5 33.51 18.20 11.58
C GLU A 5 31.99 18.20 11.76
N ASP A 6 31.31 19.22 11.22
CA ASP A 6 29.85 19.32 11.23
C ASP A 6 29.22 18.19 10.40
N PHE A 7 29.83 17.83 9.26
CA PHE A 7 29.40 16.71 8.43
C PHE A 7 29.58 15.36 9.13
N GLN A 8 30.71 15.14 9.80
CA GLN A 8 30.98 13.90 10.50
C GLN A 8 30.03 13.69 11.70
N ALA A 9 29.79 14.74 12.50
CA ALA A 9 28.82 14.69 13.60
C ALA A 9 27.39 14.42 13.10
N SER A 10 27.04 14.97 11.94
CA SER A 10 25.76 14.73 11.27
C SER A 10 25.61 13.26 10.84
N VAL A 11 26.63 12.66 10.22
CA VAL A 11 26.60 11.25 9.79
C VAL A 11 26.57 10.26 10.96
N GLU A 12 27.29 10.54 12.03
CA GLU A 12 27.35 9.66 13.22
C GLU A 12 26.03 9.63 13.99
N SER A 13 25.28 10.74 14.00
CA SER A 13 24.01 10.85 14.73
C SER A 13 22.81 10.28 13.96
N LEU A 14 22.86 10.24 12.62
CA LEU A 14 21.76 9.81 11.76
C LEU A 14 21.18 8.42 12.10
N PRO A 15 21.97 7.34 12.26
CA PRO A 15 21.43 6.02 12.56
C PRO A 15 20.62 6.00 13.86
N SER A 16 21.08 6.73 14.88
CA SER A 16 20.39 6.84 16.16
C SER A 16 19.07 7.62 16.06
N MET A 17 19.03 8.68 15.24
CA MET A 17 17.81 9.45 14.98
C MET A 17 16.79 8.63 14.18
N LEU A 18 17.21 7.93 13.12
CA LEU A 18 16.32 7.05 12.36
C LEU A 18 15.76 5.94 13.24
N HIS A 19 16.60 5.29 14.06
CA HIS A 19 16.15 4.23 14.96
C HIS A 19 15.08 4.74 15.93
N ARG A 20 15.24 5.94 16.48
CA ARG A 20 14.23 6.57 17.34
C ARG A 20 12.93 6.84 16.60
N ASN A 21 13.01 7.47 15.42
CA ASN A 21 11.84 7.80 14.62
C ASN A 21 11.06 6.54 14.23
N TYR A 22 11.72 5.51 13.70
CA TYR A 22 11.05 4.25 13.33
C TYR A 22 10.47 3.52 14.54
N SER A 23 11.09 3.63 15.71
CA SER A 23 10.54 3.04 16.95
C SER A 23 9.26 3.75 17.37
N LEU A 24 9.27 5.09 17.40
CA LEU A 24 8.09 5.88 17.71
C LEU A 24 6.98 5.68 16.68
N MET A 25 7.32 5.56 15.39
CA MET A 25 6.35 5.30 14.32
C MET A 25 5.61 3.98 14.55
N ARG A 26 6.33 2.91 14.96
CA ARG A 26 5.71 1.62 15.33
C ARG A 26 4.86 1.70 16.59
N GLU A 27 5.24 2.52 17.56
CA GLU A 27 4.44 2.74 18.77
C GLU A 27 3.13 3.46 18.43
N LEU A 28 3.19 4.49 17.60
CA LEU A 28 2.01 5.19 17.08
C LEU A 28 1.15 4.28 16.21
N ASP A 29 1.74 3.42 15.38
CA ASP A 29 1.00 2.39 14.62
C ASP A 29 0.18 1.50 15.53
N LYS A 30 0.82 0.96 16.59
CA LYS A 30 0.16 0.09 17.56
C LYS A 30 -0.93 0.84 18.34
N SER A 31 -0.67 2.08 18.72
CA SER A 31 -1.64 2.93 19.40
C SER A 31 -2.86 3.20 18.51
N LEU A 32 -2.64 3.55 17.24
CA LEU A 32 -3.71 3.79 16.27
C LEU A 32 -4.57 2.55 16.07
N GLN A 33 -3.96 1.37 15.88
CA GLN A 33 -4.69 0.11 15.75
C GLN A 33 -5.56 -0.19 16.98
N GLY A 34 -5.05 0.09 18.18
CA GLY A 34 -5.81 -0.09 19.43
C GLY A 34 -7.04 0.82 19.49
N VAL A 35 -6.85 2.14 19.32
CA VAL A 35 -7.95 3.11 19.39
C VAL A 35 -8.95 2.90 18.25
N GLN A 36 -8.50 2.52 17.06
CA GLN A 36 -9.37 2.22 15.94
C GLN A 36 -10.27 1.01 16.24
N LEU A 37 -9.71 -0.06 16.81
CA LEU A 37 -10.48 -1.25 17.19
C LEU A 37 -11.54 -0.90 18.26
N GLU A 38 -11.17 -0.11 19.26
CA GLU A 38 -12.10 0.36 20.30
C GLU A 38 -13.24 1.20 19.69
N ASN A 39 -12.91 2.09 18.77
CA ASN A 39 -13.90 2.94 18.09
C ASN A 39 -14.87 2.12 17.21
N GLU A 40 -14.34 1.14 16.46
CA GLU A 40 -15.14 0.22 15.65
C GLU A 40 -16.10 -0.60 16.51
N GLN A 41 -15.63 -1.10 17.66
CA GLN A 41 -16.48 -1.82 18.62
C GLN A 41 -17.58 -0.93 19.19
N ARG A 42 -17.27 0.32 19.55
CA ARG A 42 -18.28 1.27 20.04
C ARG A 42 -19.32 1.59 18.99
N CYS A 43 -18.90 1.89 17.75
CA CYS A 43 -19.82 2.16 16.65
C CYS A 43 -20.75 0.96 16.41
N GLN A 44 -20.21 -0.26 16.44
CA GLN A 44 -20.99 -1.48 16.28
C GLN A 44 -22.03 -1.64 17.41
N GLN A 45 -21.62 -1.41 18.67
CA GLN A 45 -22.53 -1.47 19.81
C GLN A 45 -23.67 -0.45 19.69
N GLU A 46 -23.37 0.80 19.33
CA GLU A 46 -24.39 1.83 19.17
C GLU A 46 -25.40 1.49 18.05
N ILE A 47 -24.92 0.90 16.94
CA ILE A 47 -25.79 0.42 15.87
C ILE A 47 -26.72 -0.69 16.37
N GLU A 48 -26.20 -1.64 17.15
CA GLU A 48 -26.99 -2.73 17.72
C GLU A 48 -28.03 -2.22 18.73
N ASP A 49 -27.66 -1.28 19.58
CA ASP A 49 -28.56 -0.67 20.56
C ASP A 49 -29.70 0.09 19.89
N ILE A 50 -29.40 0.86 18.84
CA ILE A 50 -30.40 1.55 18.02
C ILE A 50 -31.34 0.54 17.36
N LYS A 51 -30.78 -0.52 16.75
CA LYS A 51 -31.56 -1.57 16.09
C LYS A 51 -32.53 -2.23 17.08
N HIS A 52 -32.04 -2.64 18.25
CA HIS A 52 -32.87 -3.25 19.29
C HIS A 52 -33.92 -2.26 19.84
N GLY A 53 -33.58 -0.98 19.95
CA GLY A 53 -34.52 0.07 20.34
C GLY A 53 -35.65 0.27 19.32
N LEU A 54 -35.37 0.14 18.02
CA LEU A 54 -36.37 0.19 16.95
C LEU A 54 -37.24 -1.08 16.95
N GLU A 55 -36.64 -2.26 17.11
CA GLU A 55 -37.36 -3.55 17.16
C GLU A 55 -38.30 -3.64 18.38
N SER A 56 -37.89 -3.09 19.52
CA SER A 56 -38.72 -3.06 20.74
C SER A 56 -39.75 -1.93 20.77
N GLY A 57 -39.72 -1.01 19.79
CA GLY A 57 -40.58 0.19 19.74
C GLY A 57 -40.22 1.27 20.77
N SER A 58 -39.08 1.15 21.45
CA SER A 58 -38.57 2.14 22.41
C SER A 58 -38.01 3.39 21.74
N ILE A 59 -37.57 3.26 20.49
CA ILE A 59 -37.04 4.33 19.65
C ILE A 59 -37.97 4.51 18.44
N THR A 60 -38.27 5.76 18.10
CA THR A 60 -38.96 6.10 16.84
C THR A 60 -37.93 6.41 15.78
N TYR A 61 -38.13 5.90 14.57
CA TYR A 61 -37.22 6.16 13.46
C TYR A 61 -37.32 7.62 13.02
N ASP A 62 -36.25 8.38 13.26
CA ASP A 62 -36.06 9.75 12.78
C ASP A 62 -34.64 9.88 12.20
N PRO A 63 -34.50 9.98 10.86
CA PRO A 63 -33.21 10.14 10.20
C PRO A 63 -32.37 11.31 10.71
N ALA A 64 -33.00 12.39 11.18
CA ALA A 64 -32.27 13.58 11.64
C ALA A 64 -31.61 13.38 13.02
N LYS A 65 -32.10 12.42 13.80
CA LYS A 65 -31.64 12.11 15.17
C LYS A 65 -30.69 10.92 15.25
N LEU A 66 -30.58 10.14 14.17
CA LEU A 66 -29.64 9.03 14.07
C LEU A 66 -28.22 9.56 13.86
N LYS A 67 -27.48 9.68 14.96
CA LYS A 67 -26.06 10.07 14.98
C LYS A 67 -25.34 9.24 16.04
N PHE A 68 -24.05 9.01 15.84
CA PHE A 68 -23.18 8.44 16.85
C PHE A 68 -23.05 9.36 18.07
N SER A 69 -22.72 8.78 19.21
CA SER A 69 -22.44 9.50 20.45
C SER A 69 -21.28 10.49 20.32
N GLU A 70 -21.24 11.48 21.20
CA GLU A 70 -20.11 12.41 21.27
C GLU A 70 -18.80 11.66 21.62
N GLU A 71 -18.91 10.60 22.43
CA GLU A 71 -17.81 9.72 22.79
C GLU A 71 -17.24 8.99 21.58
N ALA A 72 -18.08 8.39 20.72
CA ALA A 72 -17.63 7.73 19.49
C ALA A 72 -16.98 8.71 18.51
N ILE A 73 -17.50 9.94 18.43
CA ILE A 73 -16.92 11.01 17.61
C ILE A 73 -15.56 11.45 18.17
N GLU A 74 -15.39 11.56 19.48
CA GLU A 74 -14.13 11.98 20.09
C GLU A 74 -13.05 10.90 19.97
N GLU A 75 -13.41 9.62 20.12
CA GLU A 75 -12.52 8.50 19.82
C GLU A 75 -12.08 8.49 18.35
N GLN A 76 -13.00 8.74 17.41
CA GLN A 76 -12.67 8.84 16.00
C GLN A 76 -11.72 10.00 15.71
N LYS A 77 -11.90 11.16 16.37
CA LYS A 77 -10.95 12.29 16.28
C LYS A 77 -9.60 11.94 16.87
N HIS A 78 -9.55 11.14 17.94
CA HIS A 78 -8.30 10.67 18.51
C HIS A 78 -7.50 9.82 17.51
N CYS A 79 -8.16 8.90 16.78
CA CYS A 79 -7.53 8.16 15.69
C CYS A 79 -6.91 9.10 14.64
N VAL A 80 -7.62 10.15 14.24
CA VAL A 80 -7.13 11.13 13.26
C VAL A 80 -5.89 11.85 13.78
N ARG A 81 -5.88 12.29 15.04
CA ARG A 81 -4.71 12.94 15.65
C ARG A 81 -3.46 12.04 15.63
N ILE A 82 -3.60 10.76 15.99
CA ILE A 82 -2.48 9.80 15.95
C ILE A 82 -2.02 9.58 14.50
N ALA A 83 -2.93 9.49 13.54
CA ALA A 83 -2.59 9.36 12.13
C ALA A 83 -1.81 10.58 11.61
N ASP A 84 -2.22 11.79 11.97
CA ASP A 84 -1.52 13.03 11.60
C ASP A 84 -0.11 13.08 12.20
N GLU A 85 0.05 12.69 13.47
CA GLU A 85 1.36 12.58 14.11
C GLU A 85 2.29 11.58 13.40
N LYS A 86 1.75 10.44 12.96
CA LYS A 86 2.50 9.46 12.16
C LYS A 86 2.96 10.03 10.83
N VAL A 87 2.08 10.75 10.12
CA VAL A 87 2.42 11.37 8.84
C VAL A 87 3.50 12.44 9.04
N ALA A 88 3.39 13.24 10.11
CA ALA A 88 4.41 14.23 10.44
C ALA A 88 5.76 13.58 10.75
N LEU A 89 5.78 12.49 11.52
CA LEU A 89 7.00 11.75 11.85
C LEU A 89 7.62 11.08 10.62
N ALA A 90 6.81 10.50 9.74
CA ALA A 90 7.27 9.94 8.48
C ALA A 90 7.91 11.01 7.59
N THR A 91 7.28 12.17 7.47
CA THR A 91 7.79 13.33 6.72
C THR A 91 9.12 13.80 7.30
N GLN A 92 9.22 13.96 8.62
CA GLN A 92 10.46 14.34 9.29
C GLN A 92 11.60 13.32 9.04
N THR A 93 11.27 12.03 9.05
CA THR A 93 12.25 10.95 8.82
C THR A 93 12.75 10.93 7.38
N TYR A 94 11.84 11.17 6.43
CA TYR A 94 12.17 11.33 5.02
C TYR A 94 13.08 12.54 4.80
N ASP A 95 12.71 13.70 5.34
CA ASP A 95 13.48 14.94 5.18
C ASP A 95 14.87 14.85 5.79
N LEU A 96 14.98 14.22 6.97
CA LEU A 96 16.27 13.95 7.61
C LEU A 96 17.15 13.14 6.65
N THR A 97 16.64 12.02 6.16
CA THR A 97 17.35 11.12 5.24
C THR A 97 17.76 11.84 3.95
N ASN A 98 16.82 12.56 3.33
CA ASN A 98 17.03 13.31 2.09
C ASN A 98 18.07 14.45 2.26
N SER A 99 18.09 15.11 3.42
CA SER A 99 19.12 16.13 3.74
C SER A 99 20.53 15.51 3.74
N HIS A 100 20.70 14.34 4.35
CA HIS A 100 21.98 13.62 4.34
C HIS A 100 22.38 13.09 2.95
N PHE A 101 21.41 12.72 2.10
CA PHE A 101 21.69 12.34 0.72
C PHE A 101 22.08 13.54 -0.15
N ARG A 102 21.36 14.66 -0.05
CA ARG A 102 21.67 15.90 -0.80
C ARG A 102 23.00 16.52 -0.40
N ALA A 103 23.40 16.42 0.87
CA ALA A 103 24.74 16.84 1.31
C ALA A 103 25.88 16.02 0.66
N LYS A 104 25.58 14.87 0.04
CA LYS A 104 26.55 13.95 -0.58
C LYS A 104 26.57 13.97 -2.10
N VAL A 105 25.61 14.65 -2.76
CA VAL A 105 25.45 14.61 -4.23
C VAL A 105 25.45 16.05 -4.79
N PRO A 106 26.46 16.45 -5.58
CA PRO A 106 26.41 17.70 -6.33
C PRO A 106 25.16 17.71 -7.21
N THR A 107 24.44 18.83 -7.16
CA THR A 107 23.24 19.16 -7.94
C THR A 107 23.18 18.54 -9.33
N GLU A 108 21.98 18.04 -9.67
CA GLU A 108 21.56 17.36 -10.90
C GLU A 108 21.54 15.82 -10.85
N LEU A 109 20.69 15.27 -9.98
CA LEU A 109 19.96 14.05 -10.33
C LEU A 109 18.45 14.38 -10.29
N PRO A 110 17.68 14.02 -11.34
CA PRO A 110 16.23 14.13 -11.28
C PRO A 110 15.74 13.38 -10.04
N ALA A 111 14.74 13.94 -9.35
CA ALA A 111 14.14 13.28 -8.20
C ALA A 111 13.89 11.81 -8.59
N PRO A 112 14.44 10.82 -7.84
CA PRO A 112 14.07 9.45 -8.10
C PRO A 112 12.55 9.42 -7.95
N ALA A 113 11.85 9.03 -9.01
CA ALA A 113 10.46 8.65 -8.88
C ALA A 113 10.42 7.70 -7.70
N ILE A 114 9.61 8.03 -6.69
CA ILE A 114 9.44 7.18 -5.51
C ILE A 114 8.86 5.87 -6.04
N ASP A 115 9.73 4.92 -6.32
CA ASP A 115 9.33 3.54 -6.50
C ASP A 115 9.12 3.04 -5.08
N LEU A 116 7.85 2.96 -4.68
CA LEU A 116 7.43 2.31 -3.46
C LEU A 116 7.73 0.82 -3.62
N GLU A 117 9.00 0.43 -3.59
CA GLU A 117 9.41 -0.94 -3.32
C GLU A 117 9.19 -1.21 -1.83
N LEU A 118 7.91 -1.18 -1.43
CA LEU A 118 7.42 -2.08 -0.41
C LEU A 118 7.90 -3.48 -0.80
N PRO A 119 8.43 -4.29 0.14
CA PRO A 119 8.81 -5.65 -0.18
C PRO A 119 7.60 -6.34 -0.83
N VAL A 120 7.76 -6.74 -2.09
CA VAL A 120 6.75 -7.49 -2.84
C VAL A 120 6.24 -8.61 -1.93
N ASP A 121 4.92 -8.61 -1.66
CA ASP A 121 4.31 -9.58 -0.77
C ASP A 121 4.75 -10.98 -1.22
N PRO A 122 5.38 -11.80 -0.35
CA PRO A 122 5.80 -13.15 -0.69
C PRO A 122 4.66 -14.06 -1.20
N ASN A 123 3.40 -13.66 -1.00
CA ASN A 123 2.22 -14.36 -1.48
C ASN A 123 1.66 -13.81 -2.80
N GLU A 124 2.28 -12.81 -3.42
CA GLU A 124 1.81 -12.30 -4.71
C GLU A 124 2.07 -13.35 -5.82
N PRO A 125 1.03 -13.80 -6.54
CA PRO A 125 1.18 -14.81 -7.59
C PRO A 125 2.09 -14.31 -8.71
N THR A 126 2.99 -15.18 -9.16
CA THR A 126 3.88 -14.90 -10.29
C THR A 126 3.27 -15.36 -11.60
N TYR A 127 3.50 -14.58 -12.65
CA TYR A 127 2.93 -14.76 -13.98
C TYR A 127 4.02 -14.75 -15.04
N CYS A 128 3.62 -15.03 -16.29
CA CYS A 128 4.49 -15.08 -17.44
C CYS A 128 5.62 -16.13 -17.29
N PHE A 129 6.41 -16.33 -18.33
CA PHE A 129 7.61 -17.17 -18.25
C PHE A 129 8.77 -16.48 -17.53
N CYS A 130 8.67 -15.18 -17.23
CA CYS A 130 9.65 -14.44 -16.43
C CYS A 130 9.48 -14.67 -14.92
N ASN A 131 8.38 -15.33 -14.50
CA ASN A 131 8.08 -15.67 -13.11
C ASN A 131 8.13 -14.44 -12.19
N GLN A 132 7.63 -13.31 -12.69
CA GLN A 132 7.51 -12.04 -11.98
C GLN A 132 6.03 -11.77 -11.67
N VAL A 133 5.77 -10.86 -10.72
CA VAL A 133 4.41 -10.41 -10.39
C VAL A 133 3.74 -9.68 -11.56
N SER A 134 2.46 -9.34 -11.43
CA SER A 134 1.78 -8.52 -12.43
C SER A 134 2.35 -7.11 -12.46
N TYR A 135 2.80 -6.66 -13.63
CA TYR A 135 3.27 -5.28 -13.83
C TYR A 135 2.89 -4.78 -15.23
N GLY A 136 2.51 -3.51 -15.34
CA GLY A 136 2.10 -2.90 -16.60
C GLY A 136 0.91 -3.61 -17.27
N GLU A 137 0.86 -3.60 -18.61
CA GLU A 137 -0.19 -4.26 -19.37
C GLU A 137 0.08 -5.76 -19.53
N MET A 138 -0.97 -6.57 -19.31
CA MET A 138 -0.92 -8.03 -19.43
C MET A 138 -1.96 -8.54 -20.42
N VAL A 139 -1.67 -9.71 -21.01
CA VAL A 139 -2.55 -10.41 -21.94
C VAL A 139 -2.78 -11.85 -21.47
N ALA A 140 -4.04 -12.28 -21.48
CA ALA A 140 -4.44 -13.64 -21.18
C ALA A 140 -4.37 -14.52 -22.44
N CYS A 141 -3.89 -15.75 -22.29
CA CYS A 141 -3.90 -16.76 -23.32
C CYS A 141 -5.29 -17.42 -23.38
N ASP A 142 -5.96 -17.35 -24.54
CA ASP A 142 -7.28 -17.94 -24.77
C ASP A 142 -7.31 -19.48 -24.83
N ASN A 143 -6.19 -20.15 -24.53
CA ASN A 143 -6.18 -21.61 -24.42
C ASN A 143 -6.54 -22.01 -22.99
N PRO A 144 -7.70 -22.66 -22.75
CA PRO A 144 -8.14 -23.04 -21.40
C PRO A 144 -7.24 -24.07 -20.71
N ASN A 145 -6.31 -24.70 -21.46
CA ASN A 145 -5.31 -25.62 -20.90
C ASN A 145 -3.92 -24.96 -20.77
N CYS A 146 -3.83 -23.62 -20.81
CA CYS A 146 -2.56 -22.92 -20.62
C CYS A 146 -2.18 -22.92 -19.13
N LYS A 147 -0.97 -23.36 -18.80
CA LYS A 147 -0.53 -23.44 -17.38
C LYS A 147 -0.26 -22.09 -16.72
N ILE A 148 0.08 -21.07 -17.51
CA ILE A 148 0.53 -19.76 -17.00
C ILE A 148 -0.60 -18.72 -17.12
N GLU A 149 -1.48 -18.89 -18.12
CA GLU A 149 -2.66 -18.06 -18.41
C GLU A 149 -2.36 -16.59 -18.74
N TRP A 150 -1.50 -15.89 -18.01
CA TRP A 150 -1.23 -14.46 -18.12
C TRP A 150 0.23 -14.15 -18.44
N TYR A 151 0.44 -13.19 -19.35
CA TYR A 151 1.76 -12.78 -19.81
C TYR A 151 1.86 -11.26 -19.91
N HIS A 152 3.01 -10.69 -19.59
CA HIS A 152 3.27 -9.27 -19.81
C HIS A 152 3.40 -8.99 -21.30
N ILE A 153 2.73 -7.93 -21.78
CA ILE A 153 2.73 -7.50 -23.19
C ILE A 153 4.17 -7.36 -23.74
N GLY A 154 5.06 -6.75 -22.95
CA GLY A 154 6.48 -6.61 -23.30
C GLY A 154 7.25 -7.93 -23.36
N CYS A 155 6.97 -8.88 -22.48
CA CYS A 155 7.62 -10.20 -22.50
C CYS A 155 7.26 -11.00 -23.75
N VAL A 156 6.02 -10.90 -24.22
CA VAL A 156 5.57 -11.62 -25.41
C VAL A 156 5.75 -10.83 -26.71
N GLY A 157 6.39 -9.65 -26.65
CA GLY A 157 6.69 -8.81 -27.82
C GLY A 157 5.43 -8.25 -28.49
N VAL A 158 4.32 -8.17 -27.75
CA VAL A 158 3.09 -7.52 -28.20
C VAL A 158 3.27 -6.02 -27.95
N LYS A 159 2.89 -5.17 -28.91
CA LYS A 159 3.02 -3.70 -28.78
C LYS A 159 1.73 -3.02 -28.33
N GLU A 160 0.59 -3.64 -28.61
CA GLU A 160 -0.75 -3.15 -28.25
C GLU A 160 -1.64 -4.34 -27.91
N LEU A 161 -2.61 -4.14 -27.02
CA LEU A 161 -3.59 -5.16 -26.67
C LEU A 161 -4.26 -5.75 -27.93
N PRO A 162 -4.16 -7.07 -28.14
CA PRO A 162 -4.72 -7.71 -29.32
C PRO A 162 -6.24 -7.57 -29.33
N LYS A 163 -6.78 -7.05 -30.43
CA LYS A 163 -8.24 -6.96 -30.66
C LYS A 163 -8.77 -8.32 -31.11
N GLY A 164 -8.86 -9.29 -30.19
CA GLY A 164 -9.37 -10.63 -30.45
C GLY A 164 -8.62 -11.72 -29.68
N LYS A 165 -8.80 -12.98 -30.10
CA LYS A 165 -8.19 -14.13 -29.43
C LYS A 165 -6.67 -14.10 -29.57
N TRP A 166 -5.97 -14.26 -28.44
CA TRP A 166 -4.52 -14.30 -28.38
C TRP A 166 -4.03 -15.59 -27.71
N TYR A 167 -2.94 -16.13 -28.22
CA TYR A 167 -2.33 -17.36 -27.73
C TYR A 167 -0.85 -17.14 -27.47
N CYS A 168 -0.35 -17.63 -26.34
CA CYS A 168 1.06 -17.51 -25.99
C CYS A 168 1.98 -18.34 -26.92
N PRO A 169 3.29 -18.05 -26.97
CA PRO A 169 4.24 -18.75 -27.86
C PRO A 169 4.20 -20.28 -27.72
N SER A 170 4.02 -20.77 -26.49
CA SER A 170 3.87 -22.20 -26.22
C SER A 170 2.60 -22.75 -26.86
N CYS A 171 1.45 -22.08 -26.70
CA CYS A 171 0.17 -22.55 -27.23
C CYS A 171 0.08 -22.45 -28.77
N VAL A 172 0.71 -21.44 -29.39
CA VAL A 172 0.80 -21.30 -30.85
C VAL A 172 1.60 -22.45 -31.47
N GLY A 173 2.70 -22.87 -30.83
CA GLY A 173 3.52 -23.99 -31.29
C GLY A 173 2.78 -25.34 -31.28
N PHE A 174 1.94 -25.58 -30.27
CA PHE A 174 1.12 -26.79 -30.18
C PHE A 174 0.01 -26.84 -31.25
N GLN A 175 -0.55 -25.70 -31.66
CA GLN A 175 -1.57 -25.67 -32.71
C GLN A 175 -1.02 -26.05 -34.10
N LYS A 176 0.22 -25.65 -34.43
CA LYS A 176 0.85 -25.99 -35.71
C LYS A 176 1.14 -27.49 -35.85
N LYS A 177 1.48 -28.19 -34.77
CA LYS A 177 1.70 -29.66 -34.79
C LYS A 177 0.43 -30.48 -35.00
N ARG A 178 -0.75 -29.95 -34.66
CA ARG A 178 -2.04 -30.66 -34.86
C ARG A 178 -2.65 -30.44 -36.24
N LYS A 179 -2.19 -29.46 -37.03
CA LYS A 179 -2.64 -29.19 -38.41
C LYS A 179 -1.72 -29.81 -39.49
N GLY A 180 -0.71 -30.59 -39.09
CA GLY A 180 0.28 -31.19 -39.98
C GLY A 180 0.32 -32.72 -39.93
N LYS A 181 -0.82 -33.39 -39.72
CA LYS A 181 -1.00 -34.82 -39.92
C LYS A 181 -2.41 -35.13 -40.39
#